data_AF-X7YTE3-F1
#
_entry.id   AF-X7YTE3-F1
#
_cell.length_a   1.000
_cell.length_b   1.000
_cell.length_c   1.000
_cell.angle_alpha   90.00
_cell.angle_beta   90.00
_cell.angle_gamma   90.00
#
_symmetry.space_group_name_H-M   'P 1'
#
loop_
_entity.id
_entity.type
_entity.pdbx_description
1 polymer ?
#
loop_
_entity_poly.entity_id
_entity_poly.type
_entity_poly.pdbx_seq_one_letter_code
_entity_poly.pdbx_strand_id
1 'polypeptide(L)' 'MVATQTEHRARRKGTETRQRTKMVGLRLRPEDHARLTRLAQLRGVNVAALFEPTVADLLATPLPEEALTA' A
#
# COMPACT_ATOMS: atom_id res chain seq x y z
N MET A 1 -31.36 29.59 -28.27
CA MET A 1 -30.39 30.30 -27.42
C MET A 1 -30.78 30.05 -25.97
N VAL A 2 -30.02 29.23 -25.25
CA VAL A 2 -30.15 29.08 -23.78
C VAL A 2 -28.73 28.87 -23.24
N ALA A 3 -28.33 29.75 -22.33
CA ALA A 3 -27.05 29.69 -21.64
C ALA A 3 -27.13 28.70 -20.47
N THR A 4 -26.10 27.90 -20.26
CA THR A 4 -25.86 27.20 -18.99
C THR A 4 -24.43 27.44 -18.55
N GLN A 5 -24.30 28.51 -17.77
CA GLN A 5 -23.16 28.79 -16.91
C GLN A 5 -23.32 27.90 -15.67
N THR A 6 -22.35 27.05 -15.38
CA THR A 6 -22.22 26.38 -14.07
C THR A 6 -20.76 26.41 -13.64
N GLU A 7 -20.44 27.55 -13.03
CA GLU A 7 -19.73 27.68 -11.75
C GLU A 7 -18.53 26.77 -11.49
N HIS A 8 -17.38 27.42 -11.51
CA HIS A 8 -16.11 26.99 -10.96
C HIS A 8 -16.27 26.40 -9.55
N ARG A 9 -16.21 25.08 -9.44
CA ARG A 9 -16.11 24.39 -8.15
C ARG A 9 -14.73 24.68 -7.55
N ALA A 10 -14.68 25.68 -6.66
CA ALA A 10 -13.51 26.04 -5.89
C ALA A 10 -12.90 24.78 -5.24
N ARG A 11 -11.69 24.40 -5.69
CA ARG A 11 -10.91 23.31 -5.09
C ARG A 11 -10.50 23.75 -3.69
N ARG A 12 -11.26 23.33 -2.67
CA ARG A 12 -10.83 23.40 -1.27
C ARG A 12 -9.56 22.56 -1.16
N LYS A 13 -8.40 23.22 -1.06
CA LYS A 13 -7.13 22.60 -0.68
C LYS A 13 -7.26 22.18 0.78
N GLY A 14 -7.57 20.90 1.01
CA GLY A 14 -7.44 20.32 2.34
C GLY A 14 -5.98 20.35 2.75
N THR A 15 -5.70 20.90 3.92
CA THR A 15 -4.43 20.72 4.63
C THR A 15 -4.45 19.31 5.22
N GLU A 16 -4.26 18.30 4.38
CA GLU A 16 -4.24 16.91 4.80
C GLU A 16 -2.89 16.60 5.47
N THR A 17 -2.83 16.79 6.79
CA THR A 17 -1.71 16.40 7.67
C THR A 17 -1.87 14.99 8.22
N ARG A 18 -2.62 14.11 7.53
CA ARG A 18 -2.83 12.74 8.00
C ARG A 18 -1.73 11.84 7.45
N GLN A 19 -0.88 11.30 8.32
CA GLN A 19 -0.02 10.17 7.97
C GLN A 19 -0.92 9.02 7.53
N ARG A 20 -1.08 8.87 6.23
CA ARG A 20 -1.87 7.77 5.65
C ARG A 20 -0.96 6.57 5.52
N THR A 21 -1.24 5.51 6.27
CA THR A 21 -0.62 4.21 6.01
C THR A 21 -0.90 3.84 4.56
N LYS A 22 0.16 3.81 3.74
CA LYS A 22 0.05 3.38 2.35
C LYS A 22 -0.13 1.87 2.34
N MET A 23 -1.24 1.40 1.80
CA MET A 23 -1.44 -0.03 1.55
C MET A 23 -0.81 -0.40 0.21
N VAL A 24 -0.03 -1.47 0.20
CA VAL A 24 0.56 -2.04 -1.02
C VAL A 24 -0.03 -3.43 -1.21
N GLY A 25 -0.57 -3.68 -2.40
CA GLY A 25 -1.09 -5.00 -2.76
C GLY A 25 -0.01 -5.86 -3.41
N LEU A 26 0.20 -7.07 -2.90
CA LEU A 26 1.05 -8.08 -3.53
C LEU A 26 0.17 -9.09 -4.28
N ARG A 27 0.46 -9.31 -5.57
CA ARG A 27 -0.20 -10.34 -6.37
C ARG A 27 0.57 -11.65 -6.25
N LEU A 28 -0.12 -12.68 -5.79
CA LEU A 28 0.44 -14.01 -5.60
C LEU A 28 -0.25 -15.02 -6.50
N ARG A 29 0.45 -16.11 -6.80
CA ARG A 29 -0.19 -17.28 -7.39
C ARG A 29 -1.15 -17.90 -6.37
N PRO A 30 -2.23 -18.56 -6.81
CA PRO A 30 -3.21 -19.16 -5.90
C PRO A 30 -2.59 -20.17 -4.94
N GLU A 31 -1.64 -20.98 -5.41
CA GLU A 31 -0.92 -21.99 -4.63
C GLU A 31 -0.12 -21.37 -3.47
N ASP A 32 0.61 -20.29 -3.76
CA ASP A 32 1.42 -19.57 -2.77
C ASP A 32 0.53 -18.88 -1.74
N HIS A 33 -0.56 -18.26 -2.19
CA HIS A 33 -1.54 -17.66 -1.30
C HIS A 33 -2.17 -18.69 -0.35
N ALA A 34 -2.48 -19.90 -0.84
CA ALA A 34 -3.03 -20.97 -0.01
C ALA A 34 -2.04 -21.45 1.05
N ARG A 35 -0.76 -21.62 0.68
CA ARG A 35 0.32 -21.98 1.64
C ARG A 35 0.48 -20.92 2.73
N LEU A 36 0.53 -19.65 2.34
CA LEU A 36 0.64 -18.53 3.28
C LEU A 36 -0.58 -18.42 4.19
N THR A 37 -1.78 -18.61 3.65
CA THR A 37 -3.03 -18.63 4.43
C THR A 37 -2.99 -19.71 5.49
N ARG A 38 -2.56 -20.93 5.15
CA ARG A 38 -2.43 -22.03 6.11
C ARG A 38 -1.42 -21.71 7.21
N LEU A 39 -0.27 -21.12 6.84
CA LEU A 39 0.74 -20.70 7.81
C LEU A 39 0.21 -19.62 8.76
N ALA A 40 -0.50 -18.64 8.23
CA ALA A 40 -1.10 -17.55 9.01
C ALA A 40 -2.15 -18.09 10.00
N GLN A 41 -2.99 -19.04 9.57
CA GLN A 41 -3.95 -19.73 10.43
C GLN A 41 -3.28 -20.50 11.57
N LEU A 42 -2.22 -21.26 11.28
CA LEU A 42 -1.46 -21.98 12.31
C LEU A 42 -0.85 -21.05 13.37
N ARG A 43 -0.53 -19.81 12.98
CA ARG A 43 0.04 -18.79 13.86
C ARG A 43 -1.03 -17.87 14.48
N GLY A 44 -2.29 -17.98 14.08
CA GLY A 44 -3.37 -17.11 14.55
C GLY A 44 -3.25 -15.65 14.11
N VAL A 45 -2.58 -15.38 12.99
CA VAL A 45 -2.33 -14.01 12.47
C VAL A 45 -2.92 -13.82 11.08
N ASN A 46 -3.00 -12.57 10.61
CA ASN A 46 -3.33 -12.26 9.22
C ASN A 46 -2.12 -12.56 8.31
N VAL A 47 -2.36 -12.97 7.07
CA VAL A 47 -1.33 -13.18 6.04
C VAL A 47 -0.40 -11.97 5.90
N ALA A 48 -0.93 -10.73 5.97
CA ALA A 48 -0.11 -9.52 5.88
C ALA A 48 0.93 -9.40 7.00
N ALA A 49 0.59 -9.85 8.21
CA ALA A 49 1.48 -9.79 9.37
C ALA A 49 2.71 -10.70 9.23
N LEU A 50 2.64 -11.71 8.35
CA LEU A 50 3.80 -12.55 8.03
C LEU A 50 4.92 -11.77 7.33
N PHE A 51 4.59 -10.67 6.66
CA PHE A 51 5.54 -9.88 5.87
C PHE A 51 6.09 -8.67 6.62
N GLU A 52 5.46 -8.25 7.72
CA GLU A 52 5.91 -7.09 8.50
C GLU A 52 7.39 -7.17 8.91
N PRO A 53 7.92 -8.31 9.42
CA PRO A 53 9.33 -8.40 9.78
C PRO A 53 10.26 -8.25 8.58
N THR A 54 9.91 -8.87 7.45
CA THR A 54 10.71 -8.79 6.21
C THR A 54 10.70 -7.37 5.64
N VAL A 55 9.55 -6.69 5.66
CA VAL A 55 9.46 -5.29 5.22
C VAL A 55 10.26 -4.39 6.13
N ALA A 56 10.20 -4.59 7.45
CA ALA A 56 10.99 -3.82 8.41
C ALA A 56 12.51 -4.00 8.18
N ASP A 57 12.95 -5.23 7.91
CA ASP A 57 14.35 -5.55 7.63
C ASP A 57 14.84 -4.91 6.32
N LEU A 58 14.02 -4.97 5.26
CA LEU A 58 14.29 -4.30 3.99
C LEU A 58 14.36 -2.78 4.13
N LEU A 59 13.56 -2.18 5.02
CA LEU A 59 13.60 -0.74 5.29
C LEU A 59 14.80 -0.34 6.16
N ALA A 60 15.28 -1.24 7.01
CA ALA A 60 16.46 -1.01 7.85
C ALA A 60 17.76 -1.06 7.03
N THR A 61 17.76 -1.83 5.93
CA THR A 61 18.90 -1.89 5.01
C THR A 61 18.76 -0.78 3.95
N PRO A 62 19.60 0.25 3.94
CA PRO A 62 19.52 1.29 2.92
C PRO A 62 19.75 0.66 1.54
N LEU A 63 18.78 0.81 0.65
CA LEU A 63 18.94 0.45 -0.75
C LEU A 63 20.03 1.36 -1.34
N PRO A 64 21.02 0.81 -2.06
CA PRO A 64 21.99 1.63 -2.76
C PRO A 64 21.25 2.55 -3.73
N GLU A 65 21.66 3.81 -3.82
CA GLU A 65 21.00 4.85 -4.61
C GLU A 65 20.86 4.45 -6.09
N GLU A 66 21.81 3.65 -6.57
CA GLU A 66 21.86 2.98 -7.88
C GLU A 66 20.60 2.15 -8.21
N ALA A 67 19.94 1.58 -7.18
CA ALA A 67 18.78 0.70 -7.33
C ALA A 67 17.44 1.46 -7.41
N LEU A 68 17.43 2.76 -7.15
CA LEU A 68 16.24 3.62 -7.18
C LEU A 68 16.09 4.37 -8.52
N THR A 69 17.09 4.29 -9.40
CA THR A 69 17.05 4.79 -10.78
C THR A 69 16.72 3.66 -11.75
N ALA A 70 15.44 3.32 -11.89
CA ALA A 70 14.93 2.43 -12.94
C ALA A 70 13.74 3.09 -13.66
#